data_AF-R6U0J5-F1
#
_entry.id   AF-R6U0J5-F1
#
_cell.length_a   1.000
_cell.length_b   1.000
_cell.length_c   1.000
_cell.angle_alpha   90.00
_cell.angle_beta   90.00
_cell.angle_gamma   90.00
#
_symmetry.space_group_name_H-M   'P 1'
#
loop_
_entity.id
_entity.type
_entity.pdbx_description
1 polymer ?
#
loop_
_entity_poly.entity_id
_entity_poly.type
_entity_poly.pdbx_seq_one_letter_code
_entity_poly.pdbx_strand_id
1 'polypeptide(L)' 'MSNVDAREDFRRVSVIGPVCIGSVSGFGSFSYHLALAALIERFKND' A
#
# COMPACT_ATOMS: atom_id res chain seq x y z
N MET A 1 0.71 0.11 7.95
CA MET A 1 0.79 0.71 9.30
C MET A 1 -0.47 1.49 9.70
N SER A 2 -0.71 2.71 9.22
CA SER A 2 -1.92 3.49 9.56
C SER A 2 -2.77 3.74 8.32
N ASN A 3 -4.04 4.10 8.50
CA ASN A 3 -4.91 4.53 7.40
C ASN A 3 -4.63 6.02 7.15
N VAL A 4 -3.96 6.35 6.04
CA VAL A 4 -3.63 7.74 5.68
C VAL A 4 -4.86 8.52 5.18
N ASP A 5 -5.89 7.84 4.70
CA ASP A 5 -7.11 8.46 4.20
C ASP A 5 -8.02 8.96 5.34
N ALA A 6 -7.95 8.31 6.51
CA ALA A 6 -8.67 8.73 7.72
C ALA A 6 -7.98 9.89 8.48
N ARG A 7 -6.95 10.50 7.90
CA ARG A 7 -6.10 11.50 8.53
C ARG A 7 -6.21 12.87 7.84
N GLU A 8 -5.33 13.78 8.22
CA GLU A 8 -5.27 15.14 7.67
C GLU A 8 -5.12 15.13 6.13
N ASP A 9 -5.76 16.08 5.43
CA ASP A 9 -5.89 16.06 3.97
C ASP A 9 -4.56 15.96 3.22
N PHE A 10 -3.52 16.64 3.72
CA PHE A 10 -2.19 16.63 3.10
C PHE A 10 -1.53 15.25 3.08
N ARG A 11 -1.95 14.31 3.94
CA ARG A 11 -1.39 12.94 3.99
C ARG A 11 -1.98 12.00 2.95
N ARG A 12 -3.09 12.39 2.32
CA ARG A 12 -3.72 11.61 1.24
C ARG A 12 -2.97 11.77 -0.08
N VAL A 13 -2.14 12.81 -0.20
CA VAL A 13 -1.33 13.08 -1.39
C VAL A 13 0.00 12.34 -1.30
N SER A 14 0.18 11.33 -2.14
CA SER A 14 1.43 10.58 -2.24
C SER A 14 2.24 11.02 -3.46
N VAL A 15 3.46 11.50 -3.25
CA VAL A 15 4.38 11.89 -4.33
C VAL A 15 5.04 10.70 -5.04
N ILE A 16 5.07 9.54 -4.38
CA ILE A 16 5.57 8.28 -4.96
C ILE A 16 4.45 7.39 -5.50
N GLY A 17 3.21 7.61 -5.06
CA GLY A 17 2.03 6.85 -5.48
C GLY A 17 1.91 6.66 -6.99
N PRO A 18 2.18 7.67 -7.84
CA PRO A 18 2.09 7.54 -9.30
C PRO A 18 3.01 6.49 -9.93
N VAL A 19 4.07 6.07 -9.26
CA VAL A 19 5.05 5.08 -9.78
C VAL A 19 5.01 3.74 -9.02
N CYS A 20 4.17 3.62 -7.99
CA CYS A 20 4.00 2.37 -7.24
C CYS A 20 3.01 1.43 -7.93
N ILE A 21 3.21 0.12 -7.80
CA ILE A 21 2.25 -0.91 -8.26
C ILE A 21 0.88 -0.74 -7.55
N GLY A 22 0.90 -0.36 -6.27
CA GLY A 22 -0.25 -0.12 -5.42
C GLY A 22 0.17 0.30 -4.01
N SER A 23 -0.79 0.52 -3.12
CA SER A 23 -0.58 0.91 -1.72
C SER A 23 -1.48 0.13 -0.78
N VAL A 24 -0.98 -0.20 0.42
CA VAL A 24 -1.75 -0.85 1.50
C VAL A 24 -1.65 0.01 2.75
N SER A 25 -2.78 0.53 3.22
CA SER A 25 -2.88 1.39 4.41
C SER A 25 -3.91 0.81 5.40
N GLY A 26 -3.84 1.18 6.68
CA GLY A 26 -4.84 0.81 7.69
C GLY A 26 -4.66 -0.51 8.44
N PHE A 27 -3.81 -1.43 7.97
CA PHE A 27 -3.69 -2.79 8.53
C PHE A 27 -2.54 -3.01 9.54
N GLY A 28 -2.02 -1.98 10.20
CA GLY A 28 -0.92 -2.16 11.16
C GLY A 28 0.33 -2.78 10.51
N SER A 29 0.98 -3.73 11.19
CA SER A 29 2.10 -4.52 10.65
C SER A 29 1.64 -5.55 9.60
N PHE A 30 0.38 -5.96 9.63
CA PHE A 30 -0.15 -6.94 8.67
C PHE A 30 -0.17 -6.41 7.22
N SER A 31 -0.08 -5.09 7.02
CA SER A 31 0.06 -4.50 5.69
C SER A 31 1.25 -5.03 4.90
N TYR A 32 2.34 -5.43 5.59
CA TYR A 32 3.52 -6.00 4.92
C TYR A 32 3.22 -7.39 4.33
N HIS A 33 2.47 -8.23 5.06
CA HIS A 33 2.05 -9.54 4.56
C HIS A 33 1.13 -9.40 3.35
N LEU A 34 0.17 -8.47 3.41
CA LEU A 34 -0.73 -8.18 2.29
C LEU A 34 0.02 -7.68 1.05
N ALA A 35 0.97 -6.76 1.23
CA ALA A 35 1.80 -6.26 0.14
C ALA A 35 2.65 -7.38 -0.49
N LEU A 36 3.24 -8.25 0.32
CA LEU A 36 4.03 -9.37 -0.18
C LEU A 36 3.16 -10.38 -0.94
N ALA A 37 1.99 -10.73 -0.41
CA ALA A 37 1.06 -11.63 -1.08
C ALA A 37 0.60 -11.06 -2.44
N ALA A 38 0.32 -9.77 -2.51
CA ALA A 38 -0.03 -9.09 -3.75
C ALA A 38 1.12 -9.13 -4.77
N LEU A 39 2.36 -8.93 -4.33
CA LEU A 39 3.54 -9.04 -5.19
C LEU A 39 3.73 -10.47 -5.71
N ILE A 40 3.63 -11.48 -4.85
CA ILE A 40 3.75 -12.89 -5.25
C ILE A 40 2.70 -13.20 -6.33
N GLU A 41 1.43 -12.86 -6.10
CA GLU A 41 0.38 -13.12 -7.08
C GLU A 41 0.60 -12.35 -8.38
N ARG A 42 1.11 -11.12 -8.30
CA ARG A 42 1.41 -10.29 -9.48
C ARG A 42 2.49 -10.90 -10.38
N PHE A 43 3.47 -11.59 -9.81
CA PHE A 43 4.62 -12.18 -10.51
C PHE A 43 4.51 -13.69 -10.71
N LYS A 44 3.38 -14.31 -10.34
CA LYS A 44 3.21 -15.77 -10.35
C LYS A 44 3.16 -16.41 -11.73
N ASN A 45 3.00 -15.60 -12.79
CA ASN A 45 2.89 -16.06 -14.17
C ASN A 45 3.80 -15.27 -15.14
N ASP A 46 4.83 -14.60 -14.62
CA ASP A 46 5.96 -14.12 -15.42
C ASP A 46 6.98 -15.26 -15.58
#